data_AF-A0A7Y2V8W5-F1
#
_entry.id   AF-A0A7Y2V8W5-F1
#
_cell.length_a   1.000
_cell.length_b   1.000
_cell.length_c   1.000
_cell.angle_alpha   90.00
_cell.angle_beta   90.00
_cell.angle_gamma   90.00
#
_symmetry.space_group_name_H-M   'P 1'
#
loop_
_entity.id
_entity.type
_entity.pdbx_description
1 polymer ?
#
loop_
_entity_poly.entity_id
_entity_poly.type
_entity_poly.pdbx_seq_one_letter_code
_entity_poly.pdbx_strand_id
1 'polypeptide(L)'
;ASVSNQFHLNGDLVELSEIFNENGDKSPFLNTGVMIDGKVFTTKTTAAYSGKRTSLGDVLQNGEVTEEFFLQDSEMSKWSYLKGAKKEVRKSKSGFEYNYSEGSMVFPDAKDKASRTIITGEGGKSPSRFKHVVQSDRGLRRLTPVELERLNMFPDDHTKLDGISDTKRAFFMGNALVVGVVEKISKALENQIRKLDK
;
A
#
# COMPACT_ATOMS: atom_id res chain seq x y z
N ALA A 1 -9.82 4.84 -31.13
CA ALA A 1 -10.86 4.08 -30.41
C ALA A 1 -10.35 3.72 -29.02
N SER A 2 -11.13 3.94 -27.96
CA SER A 2 -10.79 3.43 -26.63
C SER A 2 -10.80 1.90 -26.67
N VAL A 3 -9.72 1.25 -26.23
CA VAL A 3 -9.67 -0.22 -26.15
C VAL A 3 -10.56 -0.66 -24.99
N SER A 4 -11.65 -1.35 -25.30
CA SER A 4 -12.60 -1.91 -24.33
C SER A 4 -12.88 -3.37 -24.63
N ASN A 5 -13.13 -4.16 -23.60
CA ASN A 5 -13.48 -5.56 -23.68
C ASN A 5 -14.67 -5.86 -22.74
N GLN A 6 -15.47 -6.85 -23.10
CA GLN A 6 -16.60 -7.31 -22.31
C GLN A 6 -16.69 -8.83 -22.42
N PHE A 7 -16.82 -9.51 -21.29
CA PHE A 7 -16.96 -10.97 -21.23
C PHE A 7 -17.72 -11.38 -19.98
N HIS A 8 -18.05 -12.66 -19.88
CA HIS A 8 -18.77 -13.21 -18.74
C HIS A 8 -17.93 -14.32 -18.10
N LEU A 9 -17.83 -14.28 -16.77
CA LEU A 9 -17.25 -15.34 -15.96
C LEU A 9 -18.36 -16.31 -15.59
N ASN A 10 -18.31 -17.51 -16.15
CA ASN A 10 -19.19 -18.62 -15.80
C ASN A 10 -18.47 -19.55 -14.81
N GLY A 11 -19.23 -20.20 -13.93
CA GLY A 11 -18.69 -21.16 -12.97
C GLY A 11 -18.59 -20.60 -11.55
N ASP A 12 -18.28 -21.48 -10.62
CA ASP A 12 -18.05 -21.09 -9.22
C ASP A 12 -16.58 -20.67 -8.98
N LEU A 13 -16.28 -20.27 -7.74
CA LEU A 13 -14.95 -19.81 -7.36
C LEU A 13 -13.86 -20.89 -7.57
N VAL A 14 -14.20 -22.16 -7.34
CA VAL A 14 -13.24 -23.26 -7.44
C VAL A 14 -12.91 -23.50 -8.91
N GLU A 15 -13.95 -23.64 -9.74
CA GLU A 15 -13.80 -23.84 -11.18
C GLU A 15 -12.97 -22.72 -11.80
N LEU A 16 -13.34 -21.46 -11.55
CA LEU A 16 -12.60 -20.30 -12.06
C LEU A 16 -11.15 -20.26 -11.57
N SER A 17 -10.86 -20.68 -10.34
CA SER A 17 -9.48 -20.69 -9.83
C SER A 17 -8.60 -21.72 -10.55
N GLU A 18 -9.20 -22.80 -11.05
CA GLU A 18 -8.49 -23.88 -11.74
C GLU A 18 -8.33 -23.59 -13.24
N ILE A 19 -9.38 -23.10 -13.90
CA ILE A 19 -9.42 -23.04 -15.37
C ILE A 19 -9.32 -21.62 -15.96
N PHE A 20 -9.41 -20.57 -15.13
CA PHE A 20 -9.48 -19.21 -15.66
C PHE A 20 -8.22 -18.84 -16.44
N ASN A 21 -8.41 -18.53 -17.72
CA ASN A 21 -7.37 -18.05 -18.62
C ASN A 21 -6.17 -19.01 -18.75
N GLU A 22 -6.35 -20.31 -18.51
CA GLU A 22 -5.30 -21.34 -18.60
C GLU A 22 -4.63 -21.37 -19.99
N ASN A 23 -5.44 -21.15 -21.04
CA ASN A 23 -4.99 -21.13 -22.44
C ASN A 23 -4.76 -19.71 -23.00
N GLY A 24 -4.73 -18.68 -22.16
CA GLY A 24 -4.65 -17.28 -22.60
C GLY A 24 -3.29 -16.63 -22.34
N ASP A 25 -2.66 -16.06 -23.37
CA ASP A 25 -1.35 -15.39 -23.28
C ASP A 25 -1.36 -14.16 -22.36
N LYS A 26 -2.41 -13.35 -22.42
CA LYS A 26 -2.52 -12.08 -21.70
C LYS A 26 -3.85 -12.02 -20.96
N SER A 27 -3.81 -11.38 -19.79
CA SER A 27 -5.02 -11.10 -19.01
C SER A 27 -6.07 -10.41 -19.88
N PRO A 28 -7.34 -10.87 -19.85
CA PRO A 28 -8.44 -10.20 -20.55
C PRO A 28 -8.87 -8.89 -19.86
N PHE A 29 -8.38 -8.64 -18.64
CA PHE A 29 -8.65 -7.44 -17.87
C PHE A 29 -7.71 -6.29 -18.26
N LEU A 30 -8.28 -5.12 -18.44
CA LEU A 30 -7.58 -3.85 -18.63
C LEU A 30 -7.47 -3.13 -17.26
N ASN A 31 -6.89 -1.92 -17.24
CA ASN A 31 -6.59 -1.19 -16.01
C ASN A 31 -7.82 -0.55 -15.31
N THR A 32 -9.02 -0.69 -15.85
CA THR A 32 -10.27 -0.23 -15.24
C THR A 32 -11.42 -1.12 -15.69
N GLY A 33 -12.40 -1.33 -14.82
CA GLY A 33 -13.59 -2.10 -15.16
C GLY A 33 -14.56 -2.23 -14.00
N VAL A 34 -15.68 -2.86 -14.26
CA VAL A 34 -16.68 -3.26 -13.27
C VAL A 34 -17.15 -4.67 -13.61
N MET A 35 -17.43 -5.46 -12.58
CA MET A 35 -18.04 -6.77 -12.71
C MET A 35 -19.34 -6.79 -11.89
N ILE A 36 -20.44 -7.19 -12.53
CA ILE A 36 -21.74 -7.34 -11.89
C ILE A 36 -22.29 -8.69 -12.36
N ASP A 37 -22.61 -9.58 -11.42
CA ASP A 37 -23.16 -10.91 -11.69
C ASP A 37 -22.37 -11.68 -12.77
N GLY A 38 -21.05 -11.79 -12.60
CA GLY A 38 -20.16 -12.45 -13.56
C GLY A 38 -19.92 -11.70 -14.87
N LYS A 39 -20.70 -10.66 -15.19
CA LYS A 39 -20.53 -9.83 -16.39
C LYS A 39 -19.45 -8.78 -16.16
N VAL A 40 -18.33 -8.92 -16.86
CA VAL A 40 -17.18 -8.03 -16.80
C VAL A 40 -17.24 -7.01 -17.93
N PHE A 41 -17.10 -5.74 -17.58
CA PHE A 41 -16.77 -4.65 -18.51
C PHE A 41 -15.40 -4.11 -18.13
N THR A 42 -14.47 -4.04 -19.07
CA THR A 42 -13.12 -3.54 -18.81
C THR A 42 -12.63 -2.65 -19.95
N THR A 43 -11.92 -1.57 -19.64
CA THR A 43 -11.46 -0.59 -20.62
C THR A 43 -10.12 -0.01 -20.20
N LYS A 44 -9.33 0.43 -21.19
CA LYS A 44 -8.08 1.15 -20.94
C LYS A 44 -8.40 2.61 -20.63
N THR A 45 -8.05 3.05 -19.44
CA THR A 45 -8.23 4.45 -19.01
C THR A 45 -6.89 5.12 -18.73
N THR A 46 -6.93 6.45 -18.68
CA THR A 46 -5.87 7.29 -18.14
C THR A 46 -6.43 8.12 -17.00
N ALA A 47 -5.62 8.36 -15.97
CA ALA A 47 -6.05 9.15 -14.83
C ALA A 47 -6.30 10.62 -15.25
N ALA A 48 -7.53 11.10 -15.09
CA ALA A 48 -7.91 12.48 -15.32
C ALA A 48 -7.95 13.24 -13.98
N TYR A 49 -6.78 13.57 -13.44
CA TYR A 49 -6.64 14.32 -12.19
C TYR A 49 -5.68 15.48 -12.35
N SER A 50 -6.22 16.71 -12.25
CA SER A 50 -5.49 17.98 -12.33
C SER A 50 -5.27 18.66 -10.97
N GLY A 51 -5.73 18.04 -9.88
CA GLY A 51 -5.60 18.59 -8.53
C GLY A 51 -4.18 18.41 -7.96
N LYS A 52 -3.97 18.99 -6.76
CA LYS A 52 -2.72 18.81 -6.01
C LYS A 52 -2.52 17.34 -5.67
N ARG A 53 -1.29 16.85 -5.84
CA ARG A 53 -0.85 15.53 -5.39
C ARG A 53 -0.07 15.68 -4.09
N THR A 54 -0.20 14.70 -3.22
CA THR A 54 0.58 14.59 -1.99
C THR A 54 1.66 13.54 -2.21
N SER A 55 2.91 13.95 -2.05
CA SER A 55 4.08 13.08 -2.03
C SER A 55 4.37 12.57 -0.62
N LEU A 56 5.24 11.57 -0.49
CA LEU A 56 5.72 11.12 0.81
C LEU A 56 6.42 12.26 1.57
N GLY A 57 7.12 13.16 0.87
CA GLY A 57 7.76 14.33 1.46
C GLY A 57 6.78 15.30 2.11
N ASP A 58 5.58 15.45 1.54
CA ASP A 58 4.57 16.41 2.03
C ASP A 58 3.96 16.02 3.38
N VAL A 59 4.03 14.74 3.77
CA VAL A 59 3.48 14.25 5.05
C VAL A 59 4.51 14.21 6.18
N LEU A 60 5.79 14.38 5.87
CA LEU A 60 6.87 14.29 6.86
C LEU A 60 6.76 15.42 7.90
N GLN A 61 7.17 15.13 9.13
CA GLN A 61 7.33 16.16 10.15
C GLN A 61 8.56 17.01 9.86
N ASN A 62 8.38 18.34 9.89
CA ASN A 62 9.44 19.33 9.68
C ASN A 62 10.25 19.64 10.96
N GLY A 63 10.06 18.88 12.04
CA GLY A 63 10.58 19.16 13.39
C GLY A 63 11.23 17.94 14.06
N GLU A 64 11.23 17.93 15.39
CA GLU A 64 11.90 16.90 16.19
C GLU A 64 11.25 15.52 16.03
N VAL A 65 11.94 14.64 15.31
CA VAL A 65 11.75 13.20 15.40
C VAL A 65 12.68 12.66 16.48
N THR A 66 12.14 11.86 17.39
CA THR A 66 12.92 11.26 18.48
C THR A 66 13.97 10.30 17.93
N GLU A 67 15.10 10.20 18.63
CA GLU A 67 16.27 9.39 18.20
C GLU A 67 15.90 7.92 17.95
N GLU A 68 14.85 7.42 18.62
CA GLU A 68 14.41 6.04 18.49
C GLU A 68 13.93 5.65 17.09
N PHE A 69 13.53 6.62 16.25
CA PHE A 69 13.11 6.37 14.87
C PHE A 69 14.27 6.29 13.89
N PHE A 70 15.46 6.76 14.28
CA PHE A 70 16.65 6.68 13.46
C PHE A 70 17.18 5.24 13.40
N LEU A 71 17.72 4.87 12.25
CA LEU A 71 18.31 3.56 12.04
C LEU A 71 19.67 3.50 12.72
N GLN A 72 19.98 2.37 13.35
CA GLN A 72 21.31 2.14 13.90
C GLN A 72 22.26 1.66 12.79
N ASP A 73 23.48 2.21 12.76
CA ASP A 73 24.52 1.81 11.80
C ASP A 73 24.81 0.30 11.85
N SER A 74 24.76 -0.29 13.05
CA SER A 74 24.93 -1.73 13.28
C SER A 74 23.90 -2.61 12.54
N GLU A 75 22.72 -2.05 12.21
CA GLU A 75 21.64 -2.76 11.54
C GLU A 75 21.58 -2.49 10.02
N MET A 76 22.43 -1.60 9.49
CA MET A 76 22.35 -1.15 8.09
C MET A 76 22.56 -2.28 7.08
N SER A 77 23.41 -3.26 7.38
CA SER A 77 23.58 -4.46 6.54
C SER A 77 22.27 -5.26 6.41
N LYS A 78 21.54 -5.38 7.52
CA LYS A 78 20.25 -6.08 7.56
C LYS A 78 19.16 -5.30 6.82
N TRP A 79 19.11 -3.98 6.96
CA TRP A 79 18.22 -3.13 6.17
C TRP A 79 18.46 -3.29 4.66
N SER A 80 19.72 -3.16 4.23
CA SER A 80 20.11 -3.28 2.83
C SER A 80 19.76 -4.66 2.26
N TYR A 81 20.02 -5.74 3.00
CA TYR A 81 19.65 -7.10 2.57
C TYR A 81 18.12 -7.29 2.47
N LEU A 82 17.35 -6.80 3.44
CA LEU A 82 15.88 -6.95 3.44
C LEU A 82 15.22 -6.14 2.31
N LYS A 83 15.75 -4.95 2.01
CA LYS A 83 15.28 -4.07 0.91
C LYS A 83 15.81 -4.50 -0.46
N GLY A 84 16.96 -5.16 -0.51
CA GLY A 84 17.59 -5.66 -1.72
C GLY A 84 16.79 -6.79 -2.39
N ALA A 85 17.14 -7.05 -3.65
CA ALA A 85 16.68 -8.23 -4.36
C ALA A 85 17.38 -9.47 -3.81
N LYS A 86 16.68 -10.60 -3.77
CA LYS A 86 17.23 -11.89 -3.34
C LYS A 86 16.64 -13.05 -4.11
N LYS A 87 17.46 -14.07 -4.33
CA LYS A 87 17.08 -15.33 -4.96
C LYS A 87 17.76 -16.46 -4.19
N GLU A 88 16.98 -17.22 -3.44
CA GLU A 88 17.47 -18.16 -2.43
C GLU A 88 16.64 -19.44 -2.46
N VAL A 89 17.26 -20.58 -2.21
CA VAL A 89 16.52 -21.82 -1.96
C VAL A 89 16.06 -21.81 -0.51
N ARG A 90 14.75 -21.94 -0.29
CA ARG A 90 14.14 -22.03 1.04
C ARG A 90 13.54 -23.41 1.25
N LYS A 91 13.56 -23.86 2.49
CA LYS A 91 12.94 -25.10 2.92
C LYS A 91 11.72 -24.79 3.77
N SER A 92 10.58 -25.35 3.38
CA SER A 92 9.35 -25.29 4.18
C SER A 92 9.47 -26.10 5.47
N LYS A 93 8.55 -25.90 6.41
CA LYS A 93 8.50 -26.70 7.65
C LYS A 93 8.32 -28.20 7.40
N SER A 94 7.68 -28.59 6.28
CA SER A 94 7.51 -29.98 5.87
C SER A 94 8.71 -30.55 5.09
N GLY A 95 9.75 -29.74 4.86
CA GLY A 95 10.98 -30.18 4.20
C GLY A 95 11.03 -29.97 2.69
N PHE A 96 9.96 -29.46 2.06
CA PHE A 96 9.97 -29.14 0.63
C PHE A 96 10.85 -27.92 0.34
N GLU A 97 11.77 -28.06 -0.62
CA GLU A 97 12.63 -26.98 -1.09
C GLU A 97 11.99 -26.23 -2.25
N TYR A 98 12.05 -24.90 -2.21
CA TYR A 98 11.54 -24.04 -3.26
C TYR A 98 12.46 -22.84 -3.49
N ASN A 99 12.50 -22.38 -4.73
CA ASN A 99 13.21 -21.15 -5.08
C ASN A 99 12.38 -19.94 -4.67
N TYR A 100 12.85 -19.20 -3.67
CA TYR A 100 12.30 -17.93 -3.28
C TYR A 100 13.03 -16.81 -4.04
N SER A 101 12.29 -16.04 -4.84
CA SER A 101 12.82 -14.85 -5.52
C SER A 101 12.02 -13.62 -5.11
N GLU A 102 12.71 -12.52 -4.82
CA GLU A 102 12.10 -11.25 -4.44
C GLU A 102 12.88 -10.09 -5.07
N GLY A 103 12.17 -9.13 -5.68
CA GLY A 103 12.79 -7.95 -6.29
C GLY A 103 13.35 -6.96 -5.27
N SER A 104 14.10 -5.96 -5.71
CA SER A 104 14.55 -4.87 -4.84
C SER A 104 13.45 -3.85 -4.59
N MET A 105 13.59 -3.08 -3.52
CA MET A 105 12.77 -1.91 -3.22
C MET A 105 13.61 -0.64 -3.29
N VAL A 106 12.95 0.48 -3.56
CA VAL A 106 13.56 1.81 -3.39
C VAL A 106 13.89 1.99 -1.91
N PHE A 107 15.15 2.27 -1.61
CA PHE A 107 15.66 2.46 -0.25
C PHE A 107 16.79 3.51 -0.24
N PRO A 108 16.66 4.60 0.53
CA PRO A 108 15.44 5.03 1.24
C PRO A 108 14.28 5.33 0.28
N ASP A 109 13.05 5.32 0.79
CA ASP A 109 11.85 5.69 0.06
C ASP A 109 11.98 7.13 -0.50
N ALA A 110 11.55 7.32 -1.76
CA ALA A 110 11.70 8.58 -2.48
C ALA A 110 10.65 9.62 -2.01
N LYS A 111 11.12 10.78 -1.53
CA LYS A 111 10.25 11.82 -0.97
C LYS A 111 9.37 12.51 -2.02
N ASP A 112 9.80 12.56 -3.28
CA ASP A 112 9.08 13.21 -4.38
C ASP A 112 8.00 12.32 -5.02
N LYS A 113 7.87 11.06 -4.56
CA LYS A 113 6.89 10.09 -5.06
C LYS A 113 5.77 9.86 -4.05
N ALA A 114 4.69 9.22 -4.52
CA ALA A 114 3.68 8.70 -3.62
C ALA A 114 4.28 7.62 -2.70
N SER A 115 3.81 7.56 -1.46
CA SER A 115 4.16 6.50 -0.51
C SER A 115 3.69 5.15 -1.03
N ARG A 116 4.42 4.09 -0.66
CA ARG A 116 3.93 2.72 -0.82
C ARG A 116 2.80 2.48 0.19
N THR A 117 2.03 1.43 -0.02
CA THR A 117 1.00 1.03 0.95
C THR A 117 1.61 0.81 2.34
N ILE A 118 1.02 1.47 3.34
CA ILE A 118 1.30 1.21 4.76
C ILE A 118 0.80 -0.19 5.08
N ILE A 119 1.62 -0.98 5.77
CA ILE A 119 1.18 -2.27 6.30
C ILE A 119 1.24 -2.29 7.82
N THR A 120 0.65 -3.29 8.44
CA THR A 120 0.60 -3.44 9.90
C THR A 120 1.98 -3.59 10.55
N GLY A 121 2.98 -4.02 9.79
CA GLY A 121 4.38 -4.18 10.20
C GLY A 121 5.25 -2.90 10.17
N GLU A 122 4.65 -1.72 10.01
CA GLU A 122 5.39 -0.43 10.01
C GLU A 122 5.99 -0.07 11.38
N GLY A 123 5.35 -0.50 12.46
CA GLY A 123 5.76 -0.18 13.83
C GLY A 123 7.03 -0.88 14.31
N GLY A 124 7.62 -0.35 15.38
CA GLY A 124 8.78 -0.94 16.09
C GLY A 124 10.13 -0.76 15.40
N LYS A 125 11.22 -1.01 16.14
CA LYS A 125 12.59 -0.65 15.74
C LYS A 125 13.24 -1.58 14.72
N SER A 126 12.90 -2.88 14.77
CA SER A 126 13.62 -3.91 14.02
C SER A 126 13.59 -3.71 12.50
N PRO A 127 14.70 -4.00 11.79
CA PRO A 127 14.76 -3.95 10.33
C PRO A 127 13.68 -4.80 9.67
N SER A 128 13.02 -4.21 8.68
CA SER A 128 11.97 -4.86 7.90
C SER A 128 11.97 -4.36 6.48
N ARG A 129 11.73 -5.26 5.54
CA ARG A 129 11.56 -4.91 4.13
C ARG A 129 10.43 -3.89 3.92
N PHE A 130 9.33 -4.08 4.63
CA PHE A 130 8.10 -3.34 4.36
C PHE A 130 8.11 -1.92 4.90
N LYS A 131 8.82 -1.71 6.02
CA LYS A 131 8.87 -0.43 6.73
C LYS A 131 9.32 0.70 5.82
N HIS A 132 8.62 1.82 5.88
CA HIS A 132 9.07 3.04 5.23
C HIS A 132 10.31 3.59 5.93
N VAL A 133 11.31 3.96 5.14
CA VAL A 133 12.53 4.63 5.62
C VAL A 133 12.82 5.81 4.72
N VAL A 134 13.02 6.99 5.29
CA VAL A 134 13.32 8.22 4.56
C VAL A 134 14.67 8.77 4.98
N GLN A 135 15.37 9.39 4.04
CA GLN A 135 16.56 10.19 4.36
C GLN A 135 16.13 11.49 5.06
N SER A 136 16.81 11.88 6.13
CA SER A 136 16.69 13.22 6.74
C SER A 136 18.07 13.85 6.90
N ASP A 137 18.12 15.11 7.32
CA ASP A 137 19.39 15.82 7.55
C ASP A 137 20.21 15.18 8.68
N ARG A 138 19.56 14.45 9.59
CA ARG A 138 20.17 13.70 10.69
C ARG A 138 20.45 12.23 10.37
N GLY A 139 20.16 11.78 9.14
CA GLY A 139 20.34 10.38 8.72
C GLY A 139 19.05 9.67 8.34
N LEU A 140 19.16 8.35 8.15
CA LEU A 140 18.03 7.49 7.78
C LEU A 140 17.13 7.24 8.98
N ARG A 141 15.82 7.41 8.79
CA ARG A 141 14.83 7.15 9.84
C ARG A 141 13.56 6.49 9.32
N ARG A 142 12.88 5.80 10.21
CA ARG A 142 11.52 5.28 10.00
C ARG A 142 10.50 6.43 10.06
N LEU A 143 9.29 6.18 9.55
CA LEU A 143 8.17 7.08 9.74
C LEU A 143 7.64 7.03 11.17
N THR A 144 7.19 8.17 11.67
CA THR A 144 6.55 8.28 12.99
C THR A 144 5.06 7.92 12.89
N PRO A 145 4.38 7.62 14.02
CA PRO A 145 2.93 7.42 14.03
C PRO A 145 2.15 8.59 13.40
N VAL A 146 2.57 9.82 13.65
CA VAL A 146 1.94 11.03 13.08
C VAL A 146 2.08 11.05 11.55
N GLU A 147 3.24 10.70 11.01
CA GLU A 147 3.44 10.63 9.57
C GLU A 147 2.61 9.52 8.92
N LEU A 148 2.44 8.39 9.62
CA LEU A 148 1.54 7.30 9.18
C LEU A 148 0.05 7.71 9.22
N GLU A 149 -0.36 8.47 10.24
CA GLU A 149 -1.70 9.06 10.33
C GLU A 149 -1.98 9.99 9.15
N ARG A 150 -1.05 10.89 8.84
CA ARG A 150 -1.14 11.82 7.70
C ARG A 150 -1.21 11.13 6.36
N LEU A 151 -0.48 10.03 6.15
CA LEU A 151 -0.57 9.22 4.93
C LEU A 151 -1.97 8.64 4.71
N ASN A 152 -2.66 8.27 5.78
CA ASN A 152 -4.06 7.87 5.74
C ASN A 152 -5.04 9.06 5.82
N MET A 153 -4.53 10.30 5.81
CA MET A 153 -5.30 11.55 5.90
C MET A 153 -6.07 11.70 7.23
N PHE A 154 -5.61 11.06 8.30
CA PHE A 154 -6.06 11.39 9.65
C PHE A 154 -5.41 12.68 10.15
N PRO A 155 -6.06 13.41 11.09
CA PRO A 155 -5.41 14.45 11.85
C PRO A 155 -4.22 13.92 12.64
N ASP A 156 -3.27 14.80 12.97
CA ASP A 156 -2.16 14.47 13.85
C ASP A 156 -2.67 13.97 15.21
N ASP A 157 -2.01 12.94 15.74
CA ASP A 157 -2.32 12.34 17.04
C ASP A 157 -3.71 11.72 17.14
N HIS A 158 -4.36 11.42 16.00
CA HIS A 158 -5.66 10.75 15.96
C HIS A 158 -5.70 9.43 16.74
N THR A 159 -4.59 8.69 16.76
CA THR A 159 -4.49 7.41 17.51
C THR A 159 -3.74 7.53 18.83
N LYS A 160 -3.38 8.74 19.26
CA LYS A 160 -2.68 8.97 20.52
C LYS A 160 -3.66 8.92 21.69
N LEU A 161 -3.59 7.82 22.43
CA LEU A 161 -4.40 7.57 23.62
C LEU A 161 -3.49 7.00 24.70
N ASP A 162 -3.85 7.23 25.97
CA ASP A 162 -3.10 6.70 27.11
C ASP A 162 -2.99 5.17 27.03
N GLY A 163 -1.77 4.64 27.21
CA GLY A 163 -1.46 3.22 27.13
C GLY A 163 -1.32 2.65 25.71
N ILE A 164 -1.51 3.46 24.65
CA ILE A 164 -1.30 3.02 23.26
C ILE A 164 0.12 3.33 22.81
N SER A 165 0.88 2.28 22.49
CA SER A 165 2.24 2.41 21.98
C SER A 165 2.29 2.83 20.51
N ASP A 166 3.41 3.42 20.10
CA ASP A 166 3.66 3.78 18.69
C ASP A 166 3.56 2.60 17.73
N THR A 167 3.97 1.41 18.17
CA THR A 167 3.81 0.18 17.39
C THR A 167 2.32 -0.14 17.17
N LYS A 168 1.47 0.08 18.17
CA LYS A 168 0.02 -0.13 18.05
C LYS A 168 -0.63 0.95 17.18
N ARG A 169 -0.18 2.19 17.27
CA ARG A 169 -0.61 3.28 16.38
C ARG A 169 -0.30 2.96 14.91
N ALA A 170 0.91 2.49 14.62
CA ALA A 170 1.29 2.02 13.29
C ALA A 170 0.45 0.81 12.83
N PHE A 171 0.15 -0.13 13.73
CA PHE A 171 -0.73 -1.25 13.44
C PHE A 171 -2.15 -0.80 13.03
N PHE A 172 -2.71 0.22 13.69
CA PHE A 172 -3.99 0.81 13.28
C PHE A 172 -3.91 1.40 11.87
N MET A 173 -2.86 2.18 11.58
CA MET A 173 -2.67 2.79 10.27
C MET A 173 -2.48 1.75 9.15
N GLY A 174 -1.83 0.62 9.44
CA GLY A 174 -1.70 -0.48 8.48
C GLY A 174 -3.01 -1.20 8.13
N ASN A 175 -4.07 -1.01 8.89
CA ASN A 175 -5.42 -1.53 8.61
C ASN A 175 -6.42 -0.45 8.21
N ALA A 176 -6.04 0.83 8.30
CA ALA A 176 -6.95 1.92 8.06
C ALA A 176 -7.14 2.20 6.55
N LEU A 177 -8.28 2.81 6.23
CA LEU A 177 -8.51 3.38 4.90
C LEU A 177 -7.95 4.80 4.84
N VAL A 178 -7.66 5.27 3.63
CA VAL A 178 -7.34 6.68 3.38
C VAL A 178 -8.63 7.49 3.48
N VAL A 179 -8.77 8.27 4.55
CA VAL A 179 -10.04 8.89 4.95
C VAL A 179 -10.60 9.83 3.86
N GLY A 180 -9.72 10.58 3.17
CA GLY A 180 -10.14 11.46 2.08
C GLY A 180 -10.73 10.72 0.87
N VAL A 181 -10.40 9.45 0.66
CA VAL A 181 -11.04 8.60 -0.38
C VAL A 181 -12.46 8.25 0.06
N VAL A 182 -12.62 7.81 1.32
CA VAL A 182 -13.92 7.45 1.90
C VAL A 182 -14.87 8.64 1.90
N GLU A 183 -14.38 9.82 2.25
CA GLU A 183 -15.17 11.07 2.24
C GLU A 183 -15.69 11.40 0.82
N LYS A 184 -14.83 11.29 -0.21
CA LYS A 184 -15.21 11.56 -1.60
C LYS A 184 -16.24 10.56 -2.13
N ILE A 185 -16.07 9.27 -1.82
CA ILE A 185 -17.06 8.24 -2.18
C ILE A 185 -18.40 8.54 -1.50
N SER A 186 -18.37 8.91 -0.22
CA SER A 186 -19.58 9.23 0.56
C SER A 186 -20.33 10.41 -0.03
N LYS A 187 -19.65 11.51 -0.38
CA LYS A 187 -20.27 12.67 -1.05
C LYS A 187 -20.87 12.31 -2.41
N ALA A 188 -20.17 11.46 -3.19
CA ALA A 188 -20.69 11.01 -4.47
C ALA A 188 -21.97 10.18 -4.29
N LEU A 189 -21.99 9.27 -3.32
CA LEU A 189 -23.16 8.45 -2.98
C LEU A 189 -24.34 9.30 -2.47
N GLU A 190 -24.09 10.22 -1.53
CA GLU A 190 -25.10 11.13 -1.01
C GLU A 190 -25.78 11.92 -2.14
N ASN A 191 -25.00 12.43 -3.09
CA ASN A 191 -25.53 13.13 -4.26
C ASN A 191 -26.41 12.25 -5.16
N GLN A 192 -26.16 10.94 -5.23
CA GLN A 192 -27.02 10.02 -5.97
C GLN A 192 -28.31 9.74 -5.20
N ILE A 193 -28.23 9.50 -3.90
CA ILE A 193 -29.41 9.26 -3.04
C ILE A 193 -30.36 10.47 -3.10
N ARG A 194 -29.85 11.69 -2.93
CA ARG A 194 -30.64 12.92 -3.01
C ARG A 194 -31.33 13.15 -4.36
N LYS A 195 -30.87 12.51 -5.45
CA LYS A 195 -31.53 12.56 -6.76
C LYS A 195 -32.65 11.54 -6.88
N LEU A 196 -32.60 10.44 -6.13
CA LEU A 196 -33.64 9.42 -6.10
C LEU A 196 -34.81 9.83 -5.20
N ASP A 197 -34.54 10.65 -4.17
CA ASP A 197 -35.56 11.20 -3.26
C ASP A 197 -36.33 12.41 -3.84
N LYS A 198 -36.02 12.83 -5.07
CA LYS A 198 -36.71 13.91 -5.80
C LYS A 198 -37.52 13.32 -6.94
#